data_AF-A0A2S9GCE5-F1
#
_entry.id   AF-A0A2S9GCE5-F1
#
_cell.length_a   1.000
_cell.length_b   1.000
_cell.length_c   1.000
_cell.angle_alpha   90.00
_cell.angle_beta   90.00
_cell.angle_gamma   90.00
#
_symmetry.space_group_name_H-M   'P 1'
#
loop_
_entity.id
_entity.type
_entity.pdbx_description
1 polymer ?
#
loop_
_entity_poly.entity_id
_entity_poly.type
_entity_poly.pdbx_seq_one_letter_code
_entity_poly.pdbx_strand_id
1 'polypeptide(L)'
;LAEIMRLGIALGAKPATLAGLAGIGDLVATCTSPYSRNRSFGKRLGLGGTMQAALDATGGHVAEGVTSCQSVLALASSYDVEMPL
;
A
#
# COMPACT_ATOMS: atom_id res chain seq x y z
N LEU A 1 -7.86 4.20 -1.90
CA LEU A 1 -9.13 3.47 -1.64
C LEU A 1 -9.80 2.99 -2.93
N ALA A 2 -10.07 3.88 -3.89
CA ALA A 2 -10.73 3.50 -5.15
C ALA A 2 -10.04 2.33 -5.86
N GLU A 3 -8.70 2.31 -5.86
CA GLU A 3 -7.88 1.24 -6.44
C GLU A 3 -8.04 -0.10 -5.73
N ILE A 4 -7.91 -0.11 -4.40
CA ILE A 4 -8.15 -1.28 -3.55
C ILE A 4 -9.56 -1.83 -3.78
N MET A 5 -10.55 -0.94 -3.91
CA MET A 5 -11.93 -1.35 -4.21
C MET A 5 -12.06 -1.98 -5.58
N ARG A 6 -11.53 -1.36 -6.64
CA ARG A 6 -11.59 -1.92 -8.01
C ARG A 6 -10.95 -3.30 -8.06
N LEU A 7 -9.72 -3.42 -7.54
CA LEU A 7 -9.00 -4.69 -7.55
C LEU A 7 -9.69 -5.74 -6.70
N GLY A 8 -10.10 -5.39 -5.48
CA GLY A 8 -10.81 -6.31 -4.60
C GLY A 8 -12.12 -6.82 -5.21
N ILE A 9 -12.92 -5.95 -5.82
CA ILE A 9 -14.18 -6.33 -6.48
C ILE A 9 -13.91 -7.24 -7.69
N ALA A 10 -12.88 -6.94 -8.51
CA ALA A 10 -12.48 -7.79 -9.62
C ALA A 10 -12.07 -9.21 -9.16
N LEU A 11 -11.51 -9.33 -7.94
CA LEU A 11 -11.17 -10.60 -7.28
C LEU A 11 -12.35 -11.26 -6.55
N GLY A 12 -13.56 -10.70 -6.63
CA GLY A 12 -14.77 -11.24 -6.00
C GLY A 12 -14.96 -10.84 -4.53
N ALA A 13 -14.23 -9.84 -4.03
CA ALA A 13 -14.43 -9.34 -2.68
C ALA A 13 -15.77 -8.62 -2.53
N LYS A 14 -16.34 -8.70 -1.33
CA LYS A 14 -17.56 -7.97 -0.97
C LYS A 14 -17.23 -6.49 -0.75
N PRO A 15 -17.90 -5.53 -1.42
CA PRO A 15 -17.63 -4.09 -1.22
C PRO A 15 -17.72 -3.65 0.24
N ALA A 16 -18.67 -4.20 1.00
CA ALA A 16 -18.83 -3.90 2.42
C ALA A 16 -17.60 -4.28 3.28
N THR A 17 -16.85 -5.33 2.92
CA THR A 17 -15.61 -5.71 3.61
C THR A 17 -14.53 -4.65 3.40
N LEU A 18 -14.38 -4.18 2.15
CA LEU A 18 -13.39 -3.15 1.79
C LEU A 18 -13.75 -1.78 2.36
N ALA A 19 -15.04 -1.48 2.50
CA ALA A 19 -15.53 -0.27 3.17
C ALA A 19 -15.45 -0.36 4.71
N GLY A 20 -15.26 -1.56 5.26
CA GLY A 20 -15.20 -1.81 6.70
C GLY A 20 -13.81 -1.61 7.31
N LEU A 21 -13.64 -2.10 8.54
CA LEU A 21 -12.39 -1.95 9.31
C LEU A 21 -11.18 -2.59 8.60
N ALA A 22 -11.39 -3.73 7.94
CA ALA A 22 -10.31 -4.44 7.23
C ALA A 22 -9.80 -3.70 5.99
N GLY A 23 -10.57 -2.77 5.42
CA GLY A 23 -10.15 -1.97 4.26
C GLY A 23 -9.90 -0.52 4.64
N ILE A 24 -10.95 0.30 4.73
CA ILE A 24 -10.82 1.73 5.07
C ILE A 24 -10.18 1.93 6.44
N GLY A 25 -10.60 1.15 7.45
CA GLY A 25 -10.09 1.31 8.82
C GLY A 25 -8.59 1.12 8.90
N ASP A 26 -8.09 -0.01 8.39
CA ASP A 26 -6.68 -0.33 8.38
C ASP A 26 -5.86 0.60 7.46
N LEU A 27 -6.41 1.00 6.32
CA LEU A 27 -5.77 1.97 5.42
C LEU A 27 -5.53 3.31 6.14
N VAL A 28 -6.56 3.85 6.80
CA VAL A 28 -6.44 5.12 7.53
C VAL A 28 -5.45 4.98 8.67
N ALA A 29 -5.52 3.90 9.46
CA ALA A 29 -4.60 3.65 10.57
C ALA A 29 -3.14 3.59 10.08
N THR A 30 -2.88 2.86 8.99
CA THR A 30 -1.54 2.67 8.42
C THR A 30 -1.00 3.96 7.78
N CYS A 31 -1.82 4.70 7.03
CA CYS A 31 -1.39 5.92 6.34
C CYS A 31 -1.19 7.12 7.28
N THR A 32 -1.89 7.15 8.42
CA THR A 32 -1.80 8.28 9.37
C THR A 32 -0.81 8.03 10.50
N SER A 33 -0.55 6.77 10.86
CA SER A 33 0.33 6.43 11.99
C SER A 33 1.79 6.81 11.75
N PRO A 34 2.45 7.54 12.67
CA PRO A 34 3.89 7.80 12.60
C PRO A 34 4.76 6.55 12.79
N TYR A 35 4.18 5.48 13.34
CA TYR A 35 4.88 4.21 13.55
C TYR A 35 4.78 3.25 12.35
N SER A 36 3.99 3.62 11.33
CA SER A 36 3.89 2.83 10.10
C SER A 36 5.21 2.87 9.33
N ARG A 37 5.81 1.69 9.14
CA ARG A 37 7.03 1.52 8.33
C ARG A 37 6.79 1.94 6.88
N ASN A 38 5.64 1.56 6.30
CA ASN A 38 5.24 1.95 4.95
C ASN A 38 5.18 3.48 4.80
N ARG A 39 4.55 4.16 5.76
CA ARG A 39 4.45 5.63 5.75
C ARG A 39 5.80 6.29 5.91
N SER A 40 6.63 5.84 6.86
CA SER A 40 7.96 6.41 7.11
C SER A 40 8.88 6.23 5.90
N PHE A 41 8.85 5.05 5.27
CA PHE A 41 9.57 4.76 4.04
C PHE A 41 9.14 5.68 2.89
N GLY A 42 7.82 5.71 2.61
CA GLY A 42 7.26 6.57 1.56
C GLY A 42 7.53 8.05 1.78
N LYS A 43 7.46 8.53 3.03
CA LYS A 43 7.78 9.92 3.39
C LYS A 43 9.24 10.26 3.07
N ARG A 44 10.19 9.36 3.34
CA ARG A 44 11.61 9.59 3.01
C ARG A 44 11.82 9.71 1.51
N LEU A 45 11.21 8.81 0.73
CA LEU A 45 11.26 8.89 -0.73
C LEU A 45 10.61 10.18 -1.26
N GLY A 46 9.43 10.55 -0.76
CA GLY A 46 8.72 11.77 -1.17
C GLY A 46 9.46 13.07 -0.83
N LEU A 47 10.41 13.04 0.11
CA LEU A 47 11.30 14.15 0.42
C LEU A 47 12.59 14.15 -0.44
N GLY A 48 12.68 13.29 -1.45
CA GLY A 48 13.84 13.18 -2.35
C GLY A 48 14.95 12.25 -1.82
N GLY A 49 14.68 11.46 -0.78
CA GLY A 49 15.63 10.48 -0.25
C GLY A 49 15.82 9.28 -1.19
N THR A 50 16.94 8.56 -1.00
CA THR A 50 17.23 7.32 -1.73
C THR A 50 16.51 6.12 -1.11
N MET A 51 16.42 5.02 -1.85
CA MET A 51 15.93 3.73 -1.34
C MET A 51 16.70 3.28 -0.09
N GLN A 52 18.02 3.46 -0.09
CA GLN A 52 18.86 3.13 1.07
C GLN A 52 18.50 4.00 2.28
N ALA A 53 18.38 5.32 2.10
CA ALA A 53 18.01 6.23 3.18
C ALA A 53 16.60 5.93 3.74
N ALA A 54 15.68 5.47 2.89
CA ALA A 54 14.35 5.04 3.30
C ALA A 54 14.39 3.73 4.11
N LEU A 55 15.24 2.77 3.72
CA LEU A 55 15.45 1.51 4.43
C LEU A 55 16.13 1.71 5.79
N ASP A 56 17.10 2.61 5.86
CA ASP A 56 17.77 2.95 7.13
C ASP A 56 16.79 3.59 8.10
N ALA A 57 15.86 4.42 7.60
CA ALA A 57 14.81 5.05 8.41
C ALA A 57 13.79 4.06 8.99
N THR A 58 13.69 2.83 8.44
CA THR A 58 12.86 1.75 8.98
C THR A 58 13.66 0.74 9.82
N GLY A 59 14.88 1.11 10.24
CA GLY A 59 15.74 0.26 11.06
C GLY A 59 16.25 -0.96 10.30
N GLY A 60 16.50 -0.83 9.00
CA GLY A 60 16.99 -1.91 8.13
C GLY A 60 15.91 -2.92 7.73
N HIS A 61 14.66 -2.76 8.20
CA HIS A 61 13.57 -3.66 7.85
C HIS A 61 12.84 -3.13 6.62
N VAL A 62 12.76 -3.95 5.57
CA VAL A 62 12.00 -3.59 4.35
C VAL A 62 10.53 -3.44 4.70
N ALA A 63 9.92 -2.32 4.29
CA ALA A 63 8.51 -2.08 4.47
C ALA A 63 7.70 -3.01 3.54
N GLU A 64 6.65 -3.64 4.06
CA GLU A 64 5.84 -4.62 3.32
C GLU A 64 5.29 -4.06 1.99
N GLY A 65 4.94 -2.78 1.94
CA GLY A 65 4.47 -2.12 0.73
C GLY A 65 5.51 -2.14 -0.40
N VAL A 66 6.80 -2.11 -0.07
CA VAL A 66 7.90 -2.15 -1.05
C VAL A 66 8.02 -3.54 -1.68
N THR A 67 7.79 -4.60 -0.91
CA THR A 67 7.86 -5.98 -1.43
C THR A 67 6.57 -6.39 -2.12
N SER A 68 5.42 -5.94 -1.62
CA SER A 68 4.11 -6.33 -2.15
C SER A 68 3.68 -5.55 -3.39
N CYS A 69 4.16 -4.33 -3.62
CA CYS A 69 3.69 -3.48 -4.72
C CYS A 69 3.83 -4.12 -6.11
N GLN A 70 4.93 -4.82 -6.37
CA GLN A 70 5.17 -5.50 -7.65
C GLN A 70 4.16 -6.63 -7.87
N SER A 71 3.90 -7.43 -6.83
CA SER A 71 2.91 -8.51 -6.87
C SER A 71 1.49 -7.98 -7.03
N VAL A 72 1.14 -6.88 -6.35
CA VAL A 72 -0.17 -6.23 -6.47
C VAL A 72 -0.36 -5.66 -7.87
N LEU A 73 0.65 -5.02 -8.45
CA LEU A 73 0.58 -4.47 -9.81
C LEU A 73 0.45 -5.58 -10.86
N ALA A 74 1.21 -6.68 -10.71
CA ALA A 74 1.08 -7.86 -11.57
C ALA A 74 -0.31 -8.48 -11.49
N LEU A 75 -0.87 -8.59 -10.28
CA LEU A 75 -2.23 -9.08 -10.07
C LEU A 75 -3.27 -8.14 -10.69
N ALA A 76 -3.13 -6.83 -10.51
CA ALA A 76 -4.04 -5.86 -11.12
C ALA A 76 -4.02 -5.95 -12.65
N SER A 77 -2.82 -6.07 -13.24
CA SER A 77 -2.65 -6.26 -14.68
C SER A 77 -3.31 -7.55 -15.19
N SER A 78 -3.26 -8.67 -14.43
CA SER A 78 -3.91 -9.91 -14.86
C SER A 78 -5.44 -9.86 -14.82
N TYR A 79 -6.02 -8.86 -14.14
CA TYR A 79 -7.46 -8.62 -14.06
C TYR A 79 -7.91 -7.37 -14.84
N ASP A 80 -7.02 -6.75 -15.63
CA ASP A 80 -7.28 -5.52 -16.38
C ASP A 80 -7.79 -4.36 -15.49
N VAL A 81 -7.22 -4.25 -14.29
CA VAL A 81 -7.58 -3.20 -13.31
C VAL A 81 -6.49 -2.14 -13.27
N GLU A 82 -6.87 -0.89 -13.51
CA GLU A 82 -5.95 0.25 -13.38
C GLU A 82 -5.63 0.60 -11.92
N MET A 83 -4.34 0.79 -11.64
CA MET A 83 -3.75 1.19 -10.35
C MET A 83 -2.77 2.35 -10.56
N PRO A 84 -3.25 3.59 -10.81
CA PRO A 84 -2.40 4.73 -11.14
C PRO A 84 -1.51 5.28 -10.00
N LEU A 85 -1.77 4.95 -8.73
CA LEU A 85 -0.95 5.33 -7.56
C LEU A 85 0.07 4.24 -7.20
#